data_AF-A0A8W8KQH2-F1
#
_entry.id   AF-A0A8W8KQH2-F1
#
_cell.length_a   1.000
_cell.length_b   1.000
_cell.length_c   1.000
_cell.angle_alpha   90.00
_cell.angle_beta   90.00
_cell.angle_gamma   90.00
#
_symmetry.space_group_name_H-M   'P 1'
#
loop_
_entity.id
_entity.type
_entity.pdbx_description
1 polymer ?
#
loop_
_entity_poly.entity_id
_entity_poly.type
_entity_poly.pdbx_seq_one_letter_code
_entity_poly.pdbx_strand_id
1 'polypeptide(L)'
;MDPVVPSGIGRDVYYILSLHDRALLQTIQLNDYREKLTTKARNFMLIGNRGRALLLMKRRCVADGMKHMYSLYRQRKCQQLVSALSLTIPSLRENAIIPDMEPETRHEELQVEKYAQTMMIAQCSFSRVD
;
A
#
# COMPACT_ATOMS: atom_id res chain seq x y z
N MET A 1 -22.96 -45.06 -3.91
CA MET A 1 -23.31 -43.62 -3.93
C MET A 1 -22.23 -42.92 -3.15
N ASP A 2 -21.28 -42.30 -3.85
CA ASP A 2 -20.26 -41.48 -3.18
C ASP A 2 -20.90 -40.16 -2.74
N PRO A 3 -20.65 -39.69 -1.51
CA PRO A 3 -21.19 -38.42 -1.06
C PRO A 3 -20.48 -37.32 -1.87
N VAL A 4 -21.25 -36.64 -2.72
CA VAL A 4 -20.84 -35.42 -3.41
C VAL A 4 -20.60 -34.36 -2.34
N VAL A 5 -19.34 -34.24 -1.91
CA VAL A 5 -18.89 -33.10 -1.11
C VAL A 5 -19.10 -31.85 -1.97
N PRO A 6 -19.88 -30.84 -1.54
CA PRO A 6 -19.97 -29.60 -2.30
C PRO A 6 -18.59 -28.95 -2.23
N SER A 7 -17.88 -28.86 -3.36
CA SER A 7 -16.53 -28.31 -3.43
C SER A 7 -16.55 -26.80 -3.17
N GLY A 8 -16.57 -26.43 -1.88
CA GLY A 8 -16.50 -25.04 -1.39
C GLY A 8 -15.28 -24.26 -1.86
N ILE A 9 -14.28 -24.96 -2.41
CA ILE A 9 -13.08 -24.42 -3.04
C ILE A 9 -13.41 -23.31 -4.05
N GLY A 10 -14.45 -23.46 -4.87
CA GLY A 10 -14.84 -22.41 -5.83
C GLY A 10 -15.26 -21.10 -5.15
N ARG A 11 -15.97 -21.20 -4.02
CA ARG A 11 -16.39 -20.05 -3.21
C ARG A 11 -15.21 -19.40 -2.50
N ASP A 12 -14.29 -20.20 -1.98
CA ASP A 12 -13.09 -19.73 -1.29
C ASP A 12 -12.14 -19.02 -2.25
N VAL A 13 -11.92 -19.59 -3.44
CA VAL A 13 -11.14 -18.98 -4.53
C VAL A 13 -11.75 -17.65 -4.95
N TYR A 14 -13.07 -17.61 -5.21
CA TYR A 14 -13.76 -16.38 -5.58
C TYR A 14 -13.63 -15.30 -4.49
N TYR A 15 -13.78 -15.69 -3.22
CA TYR A 15 -13.61 -14.79 -2.10
C TYR A 15 -12.19 -14.21 -2.02
N ILE A 16 -11.15 -15.05 -2.14
CA ILE A 16 -9.75 -14.61 -2.13
C ILE A 16 -9.46 -13.63 -3.28
N LEU A 17 -9.94 -13.93 -4.49
CA LEU A 17 -9.82 -13.05 -5.65
C LEU A 17 -10.50 -11.70 -5.41
N SER A 18 -11.71 -11.70 -4.85
CA SER A 18 -12.43 -10.45 -4.55
C SER A 18 -11.66 -9.55 -3.58
N LEU A 19 -10.95 -10.13 -2.60
CA LEU A 19 -10.11 -9.38 -1.66
C LEU A 19 -8.85 -8.85 -2.34
N HIS A 20 -8.24 -9.62 -3.23
CA HIS A 20 -7.11 -9.18 -4.05
C HIS A 20 -7.50 -7.97 -4.92
N ASP A 21 -8.64 -8.04 -5.59
CA ASP A 21 -9.09 -6.99 -6.51
C ASP A 21 -9.50 -5.72 -5.78
N ARG A 22 -10.16 -5.85 -4.63
CA ARG A 22 -10.43 -4.70 -3.75
C ARG A 22 -9.14 -4.01 -3.32
N ALA A 23 -8.11 -4.77 -2.95
CA ALA A 23 -6.83 -4.19 -2.57
C ALA A 23 -6.12 -3.53 -3.77
N LEU A 24 -6.28 -4.05 -4.99
CA LEU A 24 -5.79 -3.39 -6.22
C LEU A 24 -6.47 -2.05 -6.44
N LEU A 25 -7.80 -1.99 -6.29
CA LEU A 25 -8.55 -0.74 -6.40
C LEU A 25 -8.07 0.30 -5.36
N GLN A 26 -7.78 -0.13 -4.13
CA GLN A 26 -7.21 0.76 -3.11
C GLN A 26 -5.82 1.28 -3.51
N THR A 27 -4.94 0.43 -4.05
CA THR A 27 -3.64 0.85 -4.58
C THR A 27 -3.78 1.91 -5.68
N ILE A 28 -4.74 1.76 -6.59
CA ILE A 28 -5.01 2.72 -7.67
C ILE A 28 -5.49 4.05 -7.09
N GLN A 29 -6.50 4.02 -6.20
CA GLN A 29 -7.03 5.22 -5.53
C GLN A 29 -5.95 5.97 -4.74
N LEU A 30 -5.03 5.24 -4.09
CA LEU A 30 -3.90 5.83 -3.38
C LEU A 30 -2.89 6.48 -4.33
N ASN A 31 -2.67 5.94 -5.54
CA ASN A 31 -1.82 6.60 -6.54
C ASN A 31 -2.41 7.96 -6.96
N ASP A 32 -3.69 8.00 -7.30
CA ASP A 32 -4.38 9.24 -7.68
C ASP A 32 -4.35 10.26 -6.55
N TYR A 33 -4.57 9.80 -5.32
CA TYR A 33 -4.52 10.65 -4.13
C TYR A 33 -3.12 11.24 -3.92
N ARG A 34 -2.07 10.43 -4.05
CA ARG A 34 -0.66 10.87 -3.93
C ARG A 34 -0.29 11.90 -4.98
N GLU A 35 -0.76 11.73 -6.22
CA GLU A 35 -0.53 12.70 -7.28
C GLU A 35 -1.21 14.03 -6.96
N LYS A 36 -2.49 13.99 -6.55
CA LYS A 36 -3.24 15.20 -6.11
C LYS A 36 -2.52 15.92 -4.96
N LEU A 37 -2.00 15.18 -3.97
CA LEU A 37 -1.25 15.76 -2.86
C LEU A 37 0.06 16.41 -3.34
N THR A 38 0.78 15.77 -4.25
CA THR A 38 2.04 16.28 -4.81
C THR A 38 1.81 17.58 -5.57
N THR A 39 0.79 17.62 -6.43
CA THR A 39 0.43 18.81 -7.20
C THR A 39 0.02 19.96 -6.27
N LYS A 40 -0.83 19.70 -5.26
CA LYS A 40 -1.20 20.72 -4.27
C LYS A 40 0.00 21.22 -3.46
N ALA A 41 0.89 20.32 -3.03
CA ALA A 41 2.09 20.68 -2.28
C ALA A 41 3.00 21.60 -3.11
N ARG A 42 3.20 21.27 -4.39
CA ARG A 42 3.97 22.11 -5.33
C ARG A 42 3.36 23.50 -5.46
N ASN A 43 2.03 23.60 -5.63
CA ASN A 43 1.35 24.90 -5.71
C ASN A 43 1.54 25.74 -4.43
N PHE A 44 1.46 25.11 -3.24
CA PHE A 44 1.73 25.81 -1.98
C PHE A 44 3.20 26.25 -1.84
N MET A 45 4.16 25.48 -2.35
CA MET A 45 5.56 25.91 -2.38
C MET A 45 5.77 27.14 -3.28
N LEU A 46 5.13 27.18 -4.45
CA LEU A 46 5.25 28.30 -5.40
C LEU A 46 4.74 29.63 -4.80
N ILE A 47 3.70 29.58 -3.96
CA ILE A 47 3.17 30.77 -3.27
C ILE A 47 3.85 31.04 -1.92
N GLY A 48 4.97 30.38 -1.62
CA GLY A 48 5.77 30.59 -0.41
C GLY A 48 5.20 29.94 0.87
N ASN A 49 4.08 29.22 0.79
CA ASN A 49 3.45 28.57 1.94
C ASN A 49 4.07 27.18 2.22
N ARG A 50 5.30 27.20 2.72
CA ARG A 50 6.10 25.99 2.99
C ARG A 50 5.47 25.05 4.03
N GLY A 51 4.77 25.60 5.03
CA GLY A 51 4.09 24.81 6.07
C GLY A 51 2.98 23.94 5.49
N ARG A 52 2.08 24.50 4.67
CA ARG A 52 1.02 23.73 4.00
C ARG A 52 1.57 22.71 3.01
N ALA A 53 2.62 23.05 2.28
CA ALA A 53 3.28 22.11 1.38
C ALA A 53 3.85 20.90 2.13
N LEU A 54 4.55 21.12 3.24
CA LEU A 54 5.11 20.03 4.04
C LEU A 54 4.02 19.14 4.65
N LEU A 55 2.91 19.73 5.11
CA LEU A 55 1.76 18.95 5.59
C LEU A 55 1.21 18.00 4.52
N LEU A 56 1.06 18.47 3.28
CA LEU A 56 0.59 17.65 2.17
C LEU A 56 1.59 16.55 1.81
N MET A 57 2.89 16.83 1.89
CA MET A 57 3.94 15.84 1.70
C MET A 57 3.96 14.78 2.80
N LYS A 58 3.70 15.15 4.06
CA LYS A 58 3.51 14.19 5.16
C LYS A 58 2.33 13.25 4.88
N ARG A 59 1.18 13.80 4.45
CA ARG A 59 0.00 12.98 4.08
C ARG A 59 0.31 12.05 2.89
N ARG A 60 1.11 12.51 1.93
CA ARG A 60 1.56 11.68 0.80
C ARG A 60 2.41 10.51 1.29
N CYS A 61 3.33 10.73 2.22
CA CYS A 61 4.16 9.68 2.81
C CYS A 61 3.31 8.60 3.52
N VAL A 62 2.28 9.02 4.27
CA VAL A 62 1.31 8.07 4.86
C VAL A 62 0.58 7.26 3.77
N ALA A 63 0.13 7.91 2.70
CA ALA A 63 -0.50 7.23 1.57
C ALA A 63 0.45 6.26 0.84
N ASP A 64 1.75 6.59 0.78
CA ASP A 64 2.81 5.69 0.30
C ASP A 64 2.92 4.43 1.15
N GLY A 65 2.94 4.57 2.48
CA GLY A 65 2.93 3.43 3.40
C GLY A 65 1.69 2.56 3.25
N MET A 66 0.50 3.17 3.17
CA MET A 66 -0.76 2.44 2.94
C MET A 66 -0.75 1.68 1.60
N LYS A 67 -0.22 2.30 0.55
CA LYS A 67 -0.09 1.67 -0.78
C LYS A 67 0.78 0.43 -0.70
N HIS A 68 1.92 0.53 -0.01
CA HIS A 68 2.82 -0.61 0.21
C HIS A 68 2.11 -1.74 0.97
N MET A 69 1.36 -1.42 2.04
CA MET A 69 0.58 -2.41 2.79
C MET A 69 -0.46 -3.13 1.93
N TYR A 70 -1.17 -2.43 1.03
CA TYR A 70 -2.11 -3.07 0.11
C TYR A 70 -1.40 -3.97 -0.92
N SER A 71 -0.22 -3.57 -1.41
CA SER A 71 0.57 -4.41 -2.31
C SER A 71 1.03 -5.71 -1.63
N LEU A 72 1.51 -5.64 -0.39
CA LEU A 72 1.84 -6.81 0.42
C LEU A 72 0.62 -7.69 0.66
N TYR A 73 -0.52 -7.09 0.99
CA TYR A 73 -1.77 -7.82 1.18
C TYR A 73 -2.19 -8.58 -0.08
N ARG A 74 -2.08 -7.96 -1.26
CA ARG A 74 -2.35 -8.62 -2.55
C ARG A 74 -1.44 -9.81 -2.79
N GLN A 75 -0.14 -9.66 -2.56
CA GLN A 75 0.82 -10.75 -2.71
C GLN A 75 0.45 -11.93 -1.80
N ARG A 76 0.09 -11.67 -0.54
CA ARG A 76 -0.40 -12.71 0.40
C ARG A 76 -1.68 -13.38 -0.11
N LYS A 77 -2.59 -12.65 -0.75
CA LYS A 77 -3.78 -13.25 -1.39
C LYS A 77 -3.43 -14.11 -2.59
N CYS A 78 -2.44 -13.74 -3.40
CA CYS A 78 -1.92 -14.62 -4.45
C CYS A 78 -1.32 -15.92 -3.86
N GLN A 79 -0.58 -15.84 -2.75
CA GLN A 79 -0.04 -17.02 -2.06
C GLN A 79 -1.16 -17.93 -1.52
N GLN A 80 -2.20 -17.33 -0.92
CA GLN A 80 -3.39 -18.06 -0.46
C GLN A 80 -4.12 -18.74 -1.61
N LEU A 81 -4.25 -18.05 -2.76
CA LEU A 81 -4.88 -18.58 -3.96
C LEU A 81 -4.09 -19.78 -4.52
N VAL A 82 -2.76 -19.66 -4.64
CA VAL A 82 -1.89 -20.75 -5.08
C VAL A 82 -2.01 -21.94 -4.14
N SER A 83 -2.03 -21.71 -2.83
CA SER A 83 -2.17 -22.77 -1.83
C SER A 83 -3.51 -23.50 -1.95
N ALA A 84 -4.61 -22.76 -2.10
CA ALA A 84 -5.95 -23.34 -2.28
C ALA A 84 -6.08 -24.15 -3.57
N LEU A 85 -5.54 -23.62 -4.68
CA LEU A 85 -5.60 -24.29 -5.98
C LEU A 85 -4.63 -25.48 -6.08
N SER A 86 -3.53 -25.48 -5.33
CA SER A 86 -2.56 -26.58 -5.32
C SER A 86 -3.14 -27.91 -4.79
N LEU A 87 -4.24 -27.85 -4.02
CA LEU A 87 -4.99 -29.05 -3.62
C LEU A 87 -5.63 -29.75 -4.81
N THR A 88 -5.95 -29.01 -5.87
CA THR A 88 -6.57 -29.51 -7.10
C THR A 88 -5.55 -29.64 -8.25
N ILE A 89 -4.53 -28.77 -8.28
CA ILE A 89 -3.50 -28.71 -9.31
C ILE A 89 -2.12 -28.74 -8.62
N PRO A 90 -1.59 -29.92 -8.28
CA PRO A 90 -0.36 -30.03 -7.48
C PRO A 90 0.87 -29.34 -8.11
N SER A 91 0.96 -29.33 -9.43
CA SER A 91 2.04 -28.67 -10.19
C SER A 91 2.02 -27.14 -10.09
N LEU A 92 0.95 -26.53 -9.59
CA LEU A 92 0.85 -25.07 -9.48
C LEU A 92 1.84 -24.52 -8.45
N ARG A 93 2.09 -25.25 -7.36
CA ARG A 93 2.99 -24.81 -6.29
C ARG A 93 4.44 -24.67 -6.75
N GLU A 94 4.87 -25.57 -7.64
CA GLU A 94 6.24 -25.60 -8.16
C GLU A 94 6.48 -24.55 -9.26
N ASN A 95 5.42 -24.14 -9.96
CA ASN A 95 5.51 -23.22 -11.10
C ASN A 95 5.03 -21.79 -10.79
N ALA A 96 4.43 -21.55 -9.63
CA ALA A 96 3.92 -20.22 -9.27
C ALA A 96 5.06 -19.26 -8.89
N ILE A 97 5.36 -18.32 -9.79
CA ILE A 97 6.27 -17.20 -9.50
C ILE A 97 5.47 -16.08 -8.84
N ILE A 98 5.61 -15.94 -7.52
CA ILE A 98 5.07 -14.80 -6.78
C ILE A 98 6.24 -13.88 -6.44
N PRO A 99 6.33 -12.67 -7.02
CA PRO A 99 7.43 -11.76 -6.74
C PRO A 99 7.47 -11.46 -5.25
N ASP A 100 8.67 -11.55 -4.66
CA ASP A 100 8.87 -11.18 -3.27
C ASP A 100 8.86 -9.66 -3.14
N MET A 101 8.00 -9.15 -2.26
CA MET A 101 7.89 -7.73 -1.95
C MET A 101 8.36 -7.48 -0.52
N GLU A 102 9.22 -8.36 0.03
CA GLU A 102 10.07 -8.05 1.18
C GLU A 102 10.47 -6.57 1.08
N PRO A 103 10.18 -5.75 2.10
CA PRO A 103 10.57 -4.36 2.04
C PRO A 103 12.07 -4.35 1.78
N GLU A 104 12.52 -3.67 0.71
CA GLU A 104 13.91 -3.23 0.65
C GLU A 104 14.11 -2.39 1.92
N THR A 105 14.53 -3.01 3.01
CA THR A 105 15.11 -2.34 4.16
C THR A 105 16.47 -1.82 3.70
N ARG A 106 16.46 -0.91 2.73
CA ARG A 106 17.53 0.04 2.60
C ARG A 106 17.54 0.77 3.92
N HIS A 107 18.49 0.43 4.78
CA HIS A 107 18.99 1.31 5.81
C HIS A 107 19.56 2.56 5.13
N GLU A 108 18.70 3.37 4.50
CA GLU A 108 18.98 4.78 4.43
C GLU A 108 18.87 5.23 5.88
N GLU A 109 20.02 5.45 6.52
CA GLU A 109 20.11 6.30 7.70
C GLU A 109 19.48 7.64 7.30
N LEU A 110 18.15 7.73 7.45
CA LEU A 110 17.43 8.96 7.33
C LEU A 110 18.13 9.88 8.31
N GLN A 111 18.67 11.01 7.85
CA GLN A 111 19.15 12.06 8.76
C GLN A 111 17.92 12.70 9.42
N VAL A 112 17.28 11.94 10.31
CA VAL A 112 16.02 12.24 10.99
C VAL A 112 16.14 13.61 11.63
N GLU A 113 17.32 13.97 12.13
CA GLU A 113 17.62 15.27 12.75
C GLU A 113 17.38 16.47 11.81
N LYS A 114 17.77 16.40 10.53
CA LYS A 114 17.55 17.49 9.55
C LYS A 114 16.08 17.65 9.19
N TYR A 115 15.35 16.53 9.11
CA TYR A 115 13.92 16.56 8.85
C TYR A 115 13.11 16.92 10.10
N ALA A 116 13.60 16.58 11.29
CA ALA A 116 12.94 16.84 12.57
C ALA A 116 12.82 18.35 12.84
N GLN A 117 13.88 19.14 12.61
CA GLN A 117 13.77 20.61 12.73
C GLN A 117 12.75 21.18 11.75
N THR A 118 12.77 20.71 10.50
CA THR A 118 11.84 21.18 9.46
C THR A 118 10.39 20.79 9.78
N MET A 119 10.17 19.56 10.28
CA MET A 119 8.87 19.08 10.75
C MET A 119 8.39 19.82 11.99
N MET A 120 9.27 20.04 12.97
CA MET A 120 8.98 20.78 14.20
C MET A 120 8.57 22.21 13.87
N ILE A 121 9.33 22.92 13.03
CA ILE A 121 9.00 24.28 12.57
C ILE A 121 7.61 24.28 11.92
N ALA A 122 7.33 23.32 11.03
CA ALA A 122 6.01 23.26 10.39
C ALA A 122 4.86 22.91 11.34
N GLN A 123 5.08 22.08 12.37
CA GLN A 123 4.09 21.79 13.42
C GLN A 123 3.89 22.99 14.36
N CYS A 124 4.95 23.72 14.69
CA CYS A 124 4.88 24.92 15.52
C CYS A 124 4.23 26.10 14.77
N SER A 125 4.51 26.29 13.48
CA SER A 125 3.83 27.28 12.63
C SER A 125 2.33 26.99 12.49
N PHE A 126 1.94 25.72 12.63
CA PHE A 126 0.54 25.30 12.63
C PHE A 126 -0.18 25.60 13.95
N SER A 127 0.49 25.40 15.09
CA SER A 127 -0.09 25.62 16.43
C SER A 127 -0.33 27.11 16.77
N ARG A 128 0.08 28.01 15.87
CA ARG A 128 -0.08 29.47 16.00
C ARG A 128 -1.17 30.04 15.08
N VAL A 129 -1.85 29.19 14.31
CA VAL A 129 -2.96 29.59 13.43
C VAL A 129 -4.23 28.94 13.96
N ASP A 130 -4.64 29.39 15.14
CA ASP A 130 -6.02 29.45 15.63
C ASP A 130 -6.24 30.89 16.15
#